data_AF-A0A7S0QCN9-F1
#
_entry.id   AF-A0A7S0QCN9-F1
#
_cell.length_a   1.000
_cell.length_b   1.000
_cell.length_c   1.000
_cell.angle_alpha   90.00
_cell.angle_beta   90.00
_cell.angle_gamma   90.00
#
_symmetry.space_group_name_H-M   'P 1'
#
loop_
_entity.id
_entity.type
_entity.pdbx_description
1 polymer ?
#
loop_
_entity_poly.entity_id
_entity_poly.type
_entity_poly.pdbx_seq_one_letter_code
_entity_poly.pdbx_strand_id
1 'polypeptide(L)'
;SSEGSILENKALIQALTDTKRSSQEIKSALADSQLLQVKLDAERDVYRGFARTGSRVFFLVQTLKAINYMYQFDLPTYLGLFQQTLQASGASSDVSQRLNFMVTTLKGSVFSFIGRSLFKADRLTFGMYLVRGMNPDMFRGDEWDFFVGLRVADTSALALPIPDWAPADRVPALQRLAATMPE
;
A
#
# COMPACT_ATOMS: atom_id res chain seq x y z
N SER A 1 24.15 33.81 44.69
CA SER A 1 25.31 34.35 45.43
C SER A 1 25.47 33.51 46.68
N SER A 2 26.56 32.76 46.83
CA SER A 2 26.83 32.02 48.07
C SER A 2 28.33 32.07 48.36
N GLU A 3 28.67 32.94 49.32
CA GLU A 3 29.95 32.96 50.02
C GLU A 3 29.71 32.28 51.39
N GLY A 4 30.11 31.02 51.54
CA GLY A 4 29.91 30.25 52.78
C GLY A 4 30.04 28.73 52.57
N SER A 5 30.50 28.01 53.60
CA SER A 5 30.80 26.57 53.57
C SER A 5 29.68 25.74 52.92
N ILE A 6 30.03 24.97 51.90
CA ILE A 6 29.09 24.25 51.02
C ILE A 6 28.17 23.26 51.77
N LEU A 7 28.60 22.82 52.96
CA LEU A 7 27.86 21.89 53.83
C LEU A 7 26.81 22.58 54.72
N GLU A 8 26.93 23.89 54.96
CA GLU A 8 25.98 24.65 55.78
C GLU A 8 24.84 25.25 54.95
N ASN A 9 24.99 25.25 53.62
CA ASN A 9 24.01 25.80 52.70
C ASN A 9 22.83 24.83 52.50
N LYS A 10 21.91 24.81 53.48
CA LYS A 10 20.68 24.00 53.47
C LYS A 10 19.84 24.21 52.21
N ALA A 11 19.82 25.42 51.64
CA ALA A 11 19.11 25.70 50.39
C ALA A 11 19.71 24.97 49.19
N LEU A 12 21.05 24.88 49.11
CA LEU A 12 21.74 24.12 48.07
C LEU A 12 21.49 22.60 48.21
N ILE A 13 21.51 22.08 49.44
CA ILE A 13 21.24 20.66 49.72
C ILE A 13 19.79 20.29 49.34
N GLN A 14 18.83 21.17 49.64
CA GLN A 14 17.44 20.99 49.25
C GLN A 14 17.28 21.00 47.73
N ALA A 15 17.88 21.98 47.03
CA ALA A 15 17.84 22.06 45.57
C ALA A 15 18.47 20.83 44.89
N LEU A 16 19.58 20.30 45.44
CA LEU A 16 20.21 19.07 44.95
C LEU A 16 19.31 17.84 45.16
N THR A 17 18.65 17.76 46.31
CA THR A 17 17.71 16.66 46.64
C THR A 17 16.49 16.69 45.72
N ASP A 18 15.94 17.87 45.48
CA ASP A 18 14.80 18.08 44.58
C ASP A 18 15.20 17.82 43.13
N THR A 19 16.40 18.24 42.71
CA THR A 19 16.96 17.91 41.39
C THR A 19 17.14 16.40 41.21
N LYS A 20 17.62 15.70 42.24
CA LYS A 20 17.77 14.23 42.21
C LYS A 20 16.41 13.53 42.11
N ARG A 21 15.41 13.97 42.87
CA ARG A 21 14.04 13.46 42.81
C ARG A 21 13.45 13.66 41.41
N SER A 22 13.50 14.89 40.90
CA SER A 22 13.02 15.21 39.55
C SER A 22 13.73 14.39 38.47
N SER A 23 15.05 14.20 38.59
CA SER A 23 15.81 13.35 37.64
C SER A 23 15.36 11.89 37.68
N GLN A 24 15.04 11.36 38.87
CA GLN A 24 14.51 9.99 39.01
C GLN A 24 13.09 9.86 38.43
N GLU A 25 12.23 10.84 38.66
CA GLU A 25 10.88 10.90 38.09
C GLU A 25 10.93 10.95 36.56
N ILE A 26 11.79 11.81 35.99
CA ILE A 26 12.01 11.90 34.54
C ILE A 26 12.50 10.55 33.99
N LYS A 27 13.43 9.89 34.69
CA LYS A 27 13.94 8.59 34.28
C LYS A 27 12.86 7.51 34.27
N SER A 28 11.99 7.49 35.29
CA SER A 28 10.84 6.57 35.36
C SER A 28 9.85 6.85 34.23
N ALA A 29 9.45 8.11 34.07
CA ALA A 29 8.50 8.52 33.03
C ALA A 29 9.02 8.21 31.62
N LEU A 30 10.33 8.36 31.39
CA LEU A 30 10.95 8.00 30.13
C LEU A 30 10.87 6.49 29.87
N ALA A 31 11.14 5.67 30.89
CA ALA A 31 11.04 4.21 30.77
C ALA A 31 9.59 3.76 30.49
N ASP A 32 8.62 4.34 31.20
CA ASP A 32 7.20 4.05 31.01
C ASP A 32 6.72 4.47 29.61
N SER A 33 7.16 5.65 29.14
CA SER A 33 6.86 6.15 27.79
C SER A 33 7.40 5.22 26.71
N GLN A 34 8.64 4.73 26.86
CA GLN A 34 9.23 3.77 25.92
C GLN A 34 8.44 2.46 25.88
N LEU A 35 8.03 1.92 27.04
CA LEU A 35 7.20 0.71 27.10
C LEU A 35 5.82 0.91 26.45
N LEU A 36 5.21 2.08 26.67
CA LEU A 36 3.93 2.42 26.05
C LEU A 36 4.07 2.56 24.54
N GLN A 37 5.14 3.18 24.06
CA GLN A 37 5.41 3.36 22.63
C GLN A 37 5.50 2.01 21.91
N VAL A 38 6.23 1.05 22.48
CA VAL A 38 6.33 -0.31 21.89
C VAL A 38 4.96 -0.98 21.79
N LYS A 39 4.12 -0.87 22.82
CA LYS A 39 2.75 -1.44 22.80
C LYS A 39 1.89 -0.78 21.75
N LEU A 40 1.93 0.55 21.67
CA LEU A 40 1.15 1.33 20.72
C LEU A 40 1.58 1.06 19.27
N ASP A 41 2.88 0.91 19.01
CA ASP A 41 3.39 0.55 17.70
C ASP A 41 2.96 -0.87 17.31
N ALA A 42 2.98 -1.82 18.25
CA ALA A 42 2.48 -3.18 18.00
C ALA A 42 0.99 -3.18 17.62
N GLU A 43 0.15 -2.39 18.30
CA GLU A 43 -1.28 -2.26 17.97
C GLU A 43 -1.51 -1.59 16.61
N ARG A 44 -0.70 -0.60 16.24
CA ARG A 44 -0.79 0.10 14.94
C ARG A 44 -0.33 -0.77 13.78
N ASP A 45 0.70 -1.58 14.01
CA ASP A 45 1.31 -2.39 12.97
C ASP A 45 0.35 -3.41 12.37
N VAL A 46 -0.62 -3.88 13.15
CA VAL A 46 -1.71 -4.74 12.69
C VAL A 46 -2.50 -4.11 11.52
N TYR A 47 -2.66 -2.78 11.51
CA TYR A 47 -3.41 -2.07 10.45
C TYR A 47 -2.53 -1.55 9.31
N ARG A 48 -1.19 -1.63 9.44
CA ARG A 48 -0.26 -1.07 8.45
C ARG A 48 -0.45 -1.70 7.06
N GLY A 49 -0.76 -2.99 6.99
CA GLY A 49 -1.05 -3.68 5.73
C GLY A 49 -2.30 -3.14 5.01
N PHE A 50 -3.37 -2.87 5.76
CA PHE A 50 -4.58 -2.26 5.22
C PHE A 50 -4.33 -0.83 4.75
N ALA A 51 -3.60 -0.02 5.54
CA ALA A 51 -3.23 1.34 5.15
C ALA A 51 -2.39 1.38 3.87
N ARG A 52 -1.43 0.47 3.73
CA ARG A 52 -0.62 0.32 2.50
C ARG A 52 -1.49 -0.02 1.29
N THR A 53 -2.44 -0.94 1.47
CA THR A 53 -3.40 -1.33 0.43
C THR A 53 -4.27 -0.13 0.02
N GLY A 54 -4.80 0.62 0.98
CA GLY A 54 -5.60 1.82 0.71
C GLY A 54 -4.81 2.88 -0.06
N SER A 55 -3.59 3.20 0.40
CA SER A 55 -2.69 4.13 -0.30
C SER A 55 -2.42 3.70 -1.74
N ARG A 56 -2.14 2.40 -1.97
CA ARG A 56 -1.93 1.86 -3.32
C ARG A 56 -3.16 2.04 -4.20
N VAL A 57 -4.36 1.71 -3.71
CA VAL A 57 -5.60 1.92 -4.46
C VAL A 57 -5.79 3.39 -4.83
N PHE A 58 -5.58 4.32 -3.89
CA PHE A 58 -5.70 5.75 -4.17
C PHE A 58 -4.76 6.22 -5.30
N PHE A 59 -3.49 5.82 -5.26
CA PHE A 59 -2.55 6.20 -6.32
C PHE A 59 -2.89 5.57 -7.68
N LEU A 60 -3.38 4.32 -7.72
CA LEU A 60 -3.86 3.70 -8.96
C LEU A 60 -5.07 4.44 -9.55
N VAL A 61 -5.89 5.05 -8.71
CA VAL A 61 -7.01 5.89 -9.14
C VAL A 61 -6.51 7.22 -9.69
N GLN A 62 -5.51 7.84 -9.05
CA GLN A 62 -4.93 9.09 -9.54
C GLN A 62 -4.31 8.97 -10.94
N THR A 63 -3.77 7.80 -11.28
CA THR A 63 -3.18 7.55 -12.60
C THR A 63 -4.21 7.50 -13.73
N LEU A 64 -5.52 7.39 -13.45
CA LEU A 64 -6.57 7.39 -14.48
C LEU A 64 -6.64 8.69 -15.28
N LYS A 65 -6.18 9.81 -14.71
CA LYS A 65 -6.06 11.09 -15.40
C LYS A 65 -5.22 10.99 -16.68
N ALA A 66 -4.27 10.05 -16.74
CA ALA A 66 -3.43 9.82 -17.91
C ALA A 66 -4.21 9.22 -19.10
N ILE A 67 -5.31 8.50 -18.84
CA ILE A 67 -6.19 7.95 -19.89
C ILE A 67 -7.12 9.04 -20.40
N ASN A 68 -7.76 9.77 -19.48
CA ASN A 68 -8.65 10.88 -19.80
C ASN A 68 -8.54 11.95 -18.72
N TYR A 69 -8.35 13.21 -19.15
CA TYR A 69 -8.18 14.35 -18.24
C TYR A 69 -9.38 14.56 -17.30
N MET A 70 -10.57 14.06 -17.64
CA MET A 70 -11.78 14.13 -16.82
C MET A 70 -11.80 13.12 -15.67
N TYR A 71 -10.95 12.10 -15.69
CA TYR A 71 -10.88 11.07 -14.64
C TYR A 71 -10.01 11.54 -13.48
N GLN A 72 -10.52 12.57 -12.79
CA GLN A 72 -9.90 13.15 -11.61
C GLN A 72 -10.79 12.88 -10.41
N PHE A 73 -10.19 12.32 -9.36
CA PHE A 73 -10.86 12.05 -8.11
C PHE A 73 -10.04 12.71 -7.00
N ASP A 74 -10.70 13.43 -6.11
CA ASP A 74 -10.04 14.10 -5.01
C ASP A 74 -9.86 13.15 -3.81
N LEU A 75 -8.93 13.53 -2.93
CA LEU A 75 -8.66 12.76 -1.71
C LEU A 75 -9.88 12.72 -0.76
N PRO A 76 -10.64 13.82 -0.54
CA PRO A 76 -11.83 13.78 0.31
C PRO A 76 -12.86 12.74 -0.12
N THR A 77 -13.18 12.62 -1.42
CA THR A 77 -14.10 11.59 -1.91
C THR A 77 -13.58 10.19 -1.61
N TYR A 78 -12.28 9.95 -1.86
CA TYR A 78 -11.67 8.66 -1.55
C TYR A 78 -11.71 8.34 -0.05
N LEU A 79 -11.39 9.31 0.81
CA LEU A 79 -11.46 9.15 2.26
C LEU A 79 -12.88 8.87 2.74
N GLY A 80 -13.90 9.42 2.07
CA GLY A 80 -15.30 9.06 2.31
C GLY A 80 -15.58 7.57 2.09
N LEU A 81 -15.12 7.00 0.98
CA LEU A 81 -15.26 5.55 0.71
C LEU A 81 -14.46 4.69 1.71
N PHE A 82 -13.28 5.18 2.11
CA PHE A 82 -12.44 4.52 3.10
C PHE A 82 -13.13 4.49 4.48
N GLN A 83 -13.72 5.61 4.91
CA GLN A 83 -14.47 5.71 6.15
C GLN A 83 -15.73 4.86 6.14
N GLN A 84 -16.46 4.80 5.02
CA GLN A 84 -17.61 3.89 4.87
C GLN A 84 -17.17 2.43 5.03
N THR A 85 -16.00 2.06 4.51
CA THR A 85 -15.46 0.70 4.67
C THR A 85 -15.11 0.40 6.13
N LEU A 86 -14.56 1.39 6.85
CA LEU A 86 -14.29 1.26 8.29
C LEU A 86 -15.58 1.05 9.08
N GLN A 87 -16.63 1.82 8.78
CA GLN A 87 -17.94 1.72 9.43
C GLN A 87 -18.65 0.39 9.12
N ALA A 88 -18.50 -0.11 7.89
CA ALA A 88 -19.06 -1.39 7.47
C ALA A 88 -18.31 -2.60 8.06
N SER A 89 -17.07 -2.40 8.54
CA SER A 89 -16.32 -3.45 9.22
C SER A 89 -16.91 -3.72 10.60
N GLY A 90 -17.78 -4.73 10.67
CA GLY A 90 -18.38 -5.16 11.94
C GLY A 90 -17.34 -5.60 12.96
N ALA A 91 -17.77 -5.75 14.22
CA ALA A 91 -16.95 -6.30 15.30
C ALA A 91 -16.73 -7.81 15.11
N SER A 92 -15.81 -8.20 14.23
CA SER A 92 -15.28 -9.56 14.21
C SER A 92 -14.33 -9.76 15.39
N SER A 93 -14.35 -10.94 16.00
CA SER A 93 -13.40 -11.34 17.06
C SER A 93 -11.97 -11.53 16.52
N ASP A 94 -11.83 -11.83 15.23
CA ASP A 94 -10.55 -12.00 14.54
C ASP A 94 -10.20 -10.74 13.72
N VAL A 95 -9.12 -10.06 14.14
CA VAL A 95 -8.62 -8.85 13.49
C VAL A 95 -8.15 -9.13 12.06
N SER A 96 -7.51 -10.28 11.80
CA SER A 96 -7.02 -10.63 10.47
C SER A 96 -8.18 -10.86 9.50
N GLN A 97 -9.25 -11.53 9.94
CA GLN A 97 -10.46 -11.68 9.14
C GLN A 97 -11.14 -10.34 8.86
N ARG A 98 -11.22 -9.47 9.89
CA ARG A 98 -11.76 -8.11 9.72
C ARG A 98 -10.97 -7.31 8.68
N LEU A 99 -9.65 -7.36 8.74
CA LEU A 99 -8.77 -6.67 7.78
C LEU A 99 -8.97 -7.19 6.35
N ASN A 100 -9.07 -8.51 6.15
CA ASN A 100 -9.32 -9.09 4.83
C ASN A 100 -10.69 -8.68 4.28
N PHE A 101 -11.71 -8.66 5.13
CA PHE A 101 -13.02 -8.13 4.77
C PHE A 101 -12.94 -6.65 4.36
N MET A 102 -12.28 -5.82 5.15
CA MET A 102 -12.10 -4.40 4.85
C MET A 102 -11.35 -4.16 3.54
N VAL A 103 -10.28 -4.93 3.27
CA VAL A 103 -9.55 -4.85 2.00
C VAL A 103 -10.46 -5.16 0.82
N THR A 104 -11.25 -6.23 0.92
CA THR A 104 -12.14 -6.68 -0.16
C THR A 104 -13.27 -5.66 -0.39
N THR A 105 -13.88 -5.19 0.68
CA THR A 105 -14.93 -4.16 0.66
C THR A 105 -14.41 -2.85 0.09
N LEU A 106 -13.21 -2.39 0.50
CA LEU A 106 -12.61 -1.17 -0.04
C LEU A 106 -12.39 -1.28 -1.55
N LYS A 107 -11.79 -2.38 -2.02
CA LYS A 107 -11.56 -2.63 -3.46
C LYS A 107 -12.87 -2.61 -4.24
N GLY A 108 -13.90 -3.30 -3.75
CA GLY A 108 -15.22 -3.37 -4.40
C GLY A 108 -15.94 -2.03 -4.44
N SER A 109 -15.93 -1.29 -3.32
CA SER A 109 -16.53 0.04 -3.21
C SER A 109 -15.87 1.05 -4.14
N VAL A 110 -14.52 1.08 -4.16
CA VAL A 110 -13.76 1.96 -5.04
C VAL A 110 -13.98 1.61 -6.51
N PHE A 111 -13.92 0.33 -6.86
CA PHE A 111 -14.15 -0.13 -8.24
C PHE A 111 -15.56 0.24 -8.72
N SER A 112 -16.58 0.06 -7.87
CA SER A 112 -17.96 0.40 -8.20
C SER A 112 -18.18 1.90 -8.31
N PHE A 113 -17.62 2.69 -7.38
CA PHE A 113 -17.76 4.14 -7.37
C PHE A 113 -17.12 4.76 -8.62
N ILE A 114 -15.88 4.39 -8.92
CA ILE A 114 -15.14 4.90 -10.08
C ILE A 114 -15.71 4.34 -11.38
N GLY A 115 -16.04 3.05 -11.43
CA GLY A 115 -16.62 2.42 -12.62
C GLY A 115 -17.92 3.10 -13.09
N ARG A 116 -18.68 3.72 -12.18
CA ARG A 116 -19.88 4.51 -12.52
C ARG A 116 -19.55 5.84 -13.22
N SER A 117 -18.43 6.47 -12.90
CA SER A 117 -18.00 7.73 -13.53
C SER A 117 -17.16 7.53 -14.79
N LEU A 118 -16.66 6.31 -15.05
CA LEU A 118 -15.93 5.97 -16.27
C LEU A 118 -16.87 5.68 -17.45
N PHE A 119 -16.41 6.02 -18.66
CA PHE A 119 -17.04 5.60 -19.90
C PHE A 119 -16.99 4.07 -20.02
N LYS A 120 -17.99 3.49 -20.68
CA LYS A 120 -18.12 2.03 -20.80
C LYS A 120 -16.87 1.38 -21.42
N ALA A 121 -16.23 2.06 -22.37
CA ALA A 121 -15.00 1.60 -23.03
C ALA A 121 -13.81 1.47 -22.05
N ASP A 122 -13.69 2.38 -21.08
CA ASP A 122 -12.52 2.47 -20.19
C ASP A 122 -12.63 1.60 -18.93
N ARG A 123 -13.83 1.07 -18.63
CA ARG A 123 -14.06 0.25 -17.43
C ARG A 123 -13.20 -1.01 -17.39
N LEU A 124 -13.02 -1.68 -18.54
CA LEU A 124 -12.19 -2.87 -18.63
C LEU A 124 -10.72 -2.53 -18.39
N THR A 125 -10.23 -1.47 -19.02
CA THR A 125 -8.86 -0.96 -18.86
C THR A 125 -8.57 -0.63 -17.40
N PHE A 126 -9.48 0.08 -16.73
CA PHE A 126 -9.37 0.36 -15.31
C PHE A 126 -9.34 -0.91 -14.46
N GLY A 127 -10.22 -1.87 -14.71
CA GLY A 127 -10.25 -3.14 -13.98
C GLY A 127 -8.95 -3.92 -14.10
N MET A 128 -8.43 -4.07 -15.31
CA MET A 128 -7.15 -4.74 -15.58
C MET A 128 -5.99 -4.01 -14.90
N TYR A 129 -5.95 -2.68 -15.00
CA TYR A 129 -4.91 -1.86 -14.36
C TYR A 129 -4.94 -1.96 -12.84
N LEU A 130 -6.14 -1.96 -12.24
CA LEU A 130 -6.32 -2.12 -10.80
C LEU A 130 -5.85 -3.51 -10.33
N VAL A 131 -6.19 -4.58 -11.06
CA VAL A 131 -5.75 -5.95 -10.72
C VAL A 131 -4.23 -6.07 -10.74
N ARG A 132 -3.59 -5.56 -11.80
CA ARG A 132 -2.12 -5.53 -11.92
C ARG A 132 -1.49 -4.72 -10.78
N GLY A 133 -1.98 -3.52 -10.54
CA GLY A 133 -1.43 -2.65 -9.51
C GLY A 133 -1.56 -3.22 -8.11
N MET A 134 -2.65 -3.96 -7.84
CA MET A 134 -2.88 -4.58 -6.54
C MET A 134 -2.06 -5.86 -6.32
N ASN A 135 -1.82 -6.65 -7.36
CA ASN A 135 -1.16 -7.94 -7.27
C ASN A 135 0.01 -8.02 -8.29
N PRO A 136 1.11 -7.29 -8.03
CA PRO A 136 2.25 -7.25 -8.95
C PRO A 136 2.92 -8.62 -9.11
N ASP A 137 2.86 -9.47 -8.07
CA ASP A 137 3.53 -10.77 -8.05
C ASP A 137 2.81 -11.84 -8.89
N MET A 138 1.59 -11.57 -9.37
CA MET A 138 0.84 -12.53 -10.21
C MET A 138 1.29 -12.56 -11.66
N PHE A 139 2.04 -11.53 -12.11
CA PHE A 139 2.43 -11.38 -13.51
C PHE A 139 3.93 -11.13 -13.58
N ARG A 140 4.66 -11.89 -14.39
CA ARG A 140 6.06 -11.52 -14.68
C ARG A 140 6.05 -10.22 -15.48
N GLY A 141 7.05 -9.35 -15.26
CA GLY A 141 7.13 -8.07 -15.96
C GLY A 141 7.11 -8.23 -17.49
N ASP A 142 7.83 -9.24 -17.97
CA ASP A 142 7.92 -9.59 -19.38
C ASP A 142 6.58 -10.03 -19.98
N GLU A 143 5.74 -10.71 -19.19
CA GLU A 143 4.41 -11.18 -19.61
C GLU A 143 3.44 -10.01 -19.79
N TRP A 144 3.45 -9.07 -18.85
CA TRP A 144 2.60 -7.89 -18.94
C TRP A 144 3.01 -6.98 -20.09
N ASP A 145 4.30 -6.74 -20.28
CA ASP A 145 4.79 -5.86 -21.34
C ASP A 145 4.57 -6.47 -22.73
N PHE A 146 4.68 -7.80 -22.85
CA PHE A 146 4.26 -8.52 -24.06
C PHE A 146 2.74 -8.42 -24.28
N PHE A 147 1.93 -8.63 -23.24
CA PHE A 147 0.47 -8.54 -23.31
C PHE A 147 -0.03 -7.16 -23.79
N VAL A 148 0.59 -6.09 -23.30
CA VAL A 148 0.27 -4.71 -23.72
C VAL A 148 0.90 -4.34 -25.07
N GLY A 149 1.78 -5.20 -25.61
CA GLY A 149 2.45 -4.96 -26.89
C GLY A 149 3.61 -3.97 -26.83
N LEU A 150 4.10 -3.65 -25.63
CA LEU A 150 5.28 -2.80 -25.42
C LEU A 150 6.58 -3.54 -25.77
N ARG A 151 6.55 -4.87 -25.76
CA ARG A 151 7.67 -5.73 -26.14
C ARG A 151 7.40 -6.44 -27.46
N VAL A 152 8.23 -6.17 -28.45
CA VAL A 152 8.30 -6.93 -29.69
C VAL A 152 9.62 -7.70 -29.66
N ALA A 153 9.58 -9.02 -29.50
CA ALA A 153 10.76 -9.84 -29.64
C ALA A 153 11.14 -10.01 -31.11
N ASP A 154 12.44 -9.99 -31.39
CA ASP A 154 12.98 -10.30 -32.71
C ASP A 154 12.75 -11.78 -33.02
N THR A 155 11.88 -12.04 -33.99
CA THR A 155 11.47 -13.39 -34.43
C THR A 155 12.54 -14.11 -35.25
N SER A 156 13.67 -13.46 -35.55
CA SER A 156 14.71 -13.97 -36.44
C SER A 156 15.58 -15.07 -35.84
N ALA A 157 15.60 -15.22 -34.50
CA ALA A 157 16.55 -16.10 -33.82
C ALA A 157 16.00 -17.48 -33.38
N LEU A 158 14.68 -17.67 -33.36
CA LEU A 158 14.04 -18.87 -32.79
C LEU A 158 13.22 -19.64 -33.83
N ALA A 159 13.88 -20.58 -34.51
CA ALA A 159 13.21 -21.58 -35.34
C ALA A 159 12.59 -22.67 -34.44
N LEU A 160 11.52 -22.33 -33.73
CA LEU A 160 10.75 -23.31 -32.96
C LEU A 160 9.81 -24.09 -33.89
N PRO A 161 9.60 -25.40 -33.64
CA PRO A 161 8.64 -26.19 -34.39
C PRO A 161 7.23 -25.63 -34.18
N ILE A 162 6.65 -25.09 -35.25
CA ILE A 162 5.28 -24.56 -35.25
C ILE A 162 4.33 -25.75 -35.29
N PRO A 163 3.28 -25.80 -34.46
CA PRO A 163 2.30 -26.88 -34.51
C PRO A 163 1.56 -26.91 -35.85
N ASP A 164 1.38 -28.10 -36.42
CA ASP A 164 0.73 -28.29 -37.74
C ASP A 164 -0.72 -27.82 -37.81
N TRP A 165 -1.39 -27.71 -36.66
CA TRP A 165 -2.76 -27.22 -36.54
C TRP A 165 -2.86 -25.68 -36.50
N ALA A 166 -1.74 -24.97 -36.38
CA ALA A 166 -1.74 -23.52 -36.26
C ALA A 166 -2.04 -22.85 -37.62
N PRO A 167 -3.01 -21.93 -37.67
CA PRO A 167 -3.27 -21.14 -38.87
C PRO A 167 -2.05 -20.30 -39.29
N ALA A 168 -1.81 -20.19 -40.61
CA ALA A 168 -0.65 -19.47 -41.16
C ALA A 168 -0.60 -17.99 -40.74
N ASP A 169 -1.75 -17.36 -40.50
CA ASP A 169 -1.87 -15.97 -40.01
C ASP A 169 -1.39 -15.80 -38.55
N ARG A 170 -1.37 -16.89 -37.76
CA ARG A 170 -1.00 -16.86 -36.34
C ARG A 170 0.45 -17.25 -36.06
N VAL A 171 1.14 -17.78 -37.06
CA VAL A 171 2.55 -18.16 -36.96
C VAL A 171 3.46 -17.02 -36.43
N PRO A 172 3.35 -15.77 -36.91
CA PRO A 172 4.19 -14.68 -36.41
C PRO A 172 3.86 -14.27 -34.97
N ALA A 173 2.63 -14.50 -34.50
CA ALA A 173 2.25 -14.23 -33.12
C ALA A 173 2.80 -15.31 -32.17
N LEU A 174 2.75 -16.58 -32.58
CA LEU A 174 3.31 -17.70 -31.83
C LEU A 174 4.83 -17.60 -31.71
N GLN A 175 5.52 -17.23 -32.79
CA GLN A 175 6.98 -17.00 -32.76
C GLN A 175 7.36 -15.86 -31.82
N ARG A 176 6.59 -14.75 -31.82
CA ARG A 176 6.83 -13.64 -30.88
C ARG A 176 6.61 -14.05 -29.43
N LEU A 177 5.55 -14.81 -29.14
CA LEU A 177 5.27 -15.33 -27.80
C LEU A 177 6.39 -16.24 -27.31
N ALA A 178 6.83 -17.17 -28.15
CA ALA A 178 7.87 -18.12 -27.77
C ALA A 178 9.26 -17.46 -27.65
N ALA A 179 9.48 -16.36 -28.37
CA ALA A 179 10.68 -15.55 -28.22
C ALA A 179 10.68 -14.66 -26.98
N THR A 180 9.51 -14.19 -26.52
CA THR A 180 9.39 -13.42 -25.27
C THR A 180 9.34 -14.29 -24.02
N MET A 181 8.89 -15.55 -24.13
CA MET A 181 8.76 -16.49 -23.02
C MET A 181 9.41 -17.83 -23.37
N PRO A 182 10.71 -18.03 -23.10
CA PRO A 182 11.42 -19.26 -23.44
C PRO A 182 11.30 -20.40 -22.39
N GLU A 183 10.26 -20.41 -21.55
CA GLU A 183 9.96 -21.53 -20.62
C GLU A 183 8.75 -22.35 -21.08
#